data_AF-A0A7Y5VXX0-F1
#
_entry.id   AF-A0A7Y5VXX0-F1
#
_cell.length_a   1.000
_cell.length_b   1.000
_cell.length_c   1.000
_cell.angle_alpha   90.00
_cell.angle_beta   90.00
_cell.angle_gamma   90.00
#
_symmetry.space_group_name_H-M   'P 1'
#
loop_
_entity.id
_entity.type
_entity.pdbx_description
1 polymer ?
#
loop_
_entity_poly.entity_id
_entity_poly.type
_entity_poly.pdbx_seq_one_letter_code
_entity_poly.pdbx_strand_id
1 'polypeptide(L)'
;LVLDSPFTSVASFAAAYLVPPSIVKHPFRTDRVLASLSCPILIIHGTRDTIIPIEQGRTLATLNPRTTMVELDAGHLDLDRVPEAYWGPIRQFLAKAGVVSGAN
;
A
#
# COMPACT_ATOMS: atom_id res chain seq x y z
N LEU A 1 -5.04 1.17 -9.28
CA LEU A 1 -4.43 2.01 -8.22
C LEU A 1 -3.18 1.31 -7.72
N VAL A 2 -2.05 2.00 -7.61
CA VAL A 2 -0.83 1.47 -6.98
C VAL A 2 -0.58 2.26 -5.70
N LEU A 3 -0.37 1.57 -4.59
CA LEU A 3 -0.07 2.13 -3.28
C LEU A 3 1.27 1.58 -2.79
N ASP A 4 2.16 2.48 -2.39
CA ASP A 4 3.43 2.15 -1.75
C ASP A 4 3.32 2.45 -0.25
N SER A 5 3.58 1.43 0.57
CA SER A 5 3.64 1.50 2.02
C SER A 5 2.47 2.29 2.64
N PRO A 6 1.20 1.99 2.29
CA PRO A 6 0.07 2.83 2.67
C PRO A 6 -0.31 2.69 4.15
N PHE A 7 -0.79 3.79 4.73
CA PHE A 7 -1.53 3.74 6.00
C PHE A 7 -2.92 3.14 5.79
N THR A 8 -3.40 2.30 6.72
CA THR A 8 -4.83 2.00 6.83
C THR A 8 -5.61 3.30 7.07
N SER A 9 -5.12 4.12 7.99
CA SER A 9 -5.38 5.55 8.04
C SER A 9 -4.34 6.30 8.88
N VAL A 10 -4.14 7.60 8.63
CA VAL A 10 -3.27 8.42 9.48
C VAL A 10 -3.87 8.57 10.89
N ALA A 11 -5.19 8.60 11.00
CA ALA A 11 -5.86 8.69 12.30
C ALA A 11 -5.63 7.44 13.17
N SER A 12 -5.70 6.23 12.61
CA SER A 12 -5.40 4.99 13.34
C SER A 12 -3.92 4.86 13.67
N PHE A 13 -3.04 5.34 12.78
CA PHE A 13 -1.60 5.35 13.01
C PHE A 13 -1.21 6.31 14.16
N ALA A 14 -1.81 7.51 14.21
CA ALA A 14 -1.54 8.51 15.24
C ALA A 14 -1.87 8.02 16.67
N ALA A 15 -2.84 7.11 16.82
CA ALA A 15 -3.18 6.52 18.10
C ALA A 15 -2.00 5.75 18.74
N ALA A 16 -1.11 5.17 17.93
CA ALA A 16 0.11 4.52 18.42
C ALA A 16 1.08 5.49 19.12
N TYR A 17 0.90 6.80 18.88
CA TYR A 17 1.69 7.89 19.48
C TYR A 17 0.87 8.69 20.51
N LEU A 18 -0.19 8.10 21.07
CA LEU A 18 -1.08 8.72 22.08
C LEU A 18 -1.82 9.97 21.60
N VAL A 19 -1.90 10.18 20.28
CA VAL A 19 -2.69 11.26 19.69
C VAL A 19 -4.11 10.75 19.42
N PRO A 20 -5.16 11.36 20.00
CA PRO A 20 -6.53 10.96 19.73
C PRO A 20 -6.89 11.06 18.24
N PRO A 21 -7.46 10.01 17.62
CA PRO A 21 -7.84 10.04 16.20
C PRO A 21 -8.77 11.19 15.82
N SER A 22 -9.60 11.67 16.75
CA SER A 22 -10.59 12.74 16.55
C SER A 22 -10.00 14.12 16.29
N ILE A 23 -8.75 14.37 16.72
CA ILE A 23 -8.08 15.67 16.53
C ILE A 23 -7.18 15.71 15.30
N VAL A 24 -7.04 14.58 14.59
CA VAL A 24 -6.26 14.49 13.36
C VAL A 24 -7.00 15.21 12.23
N LYS A 25 -6.54 16.41 11.88
CA LYS A 25 -7.14 17.28 10.86
C LYS A 25 -7.35 16.57 9.51
N HIS A 26 -6.40 15.74 9.11
CA HIS A 26 -6.44 14.98 7.86
C HIS A 26 -6.30 13.49 8.18
N PRO A 27 -7.41 12.76 8.41
CA PRO A 27 -7.36 11.39 8.89
C PRO A 27 -6.91 10.38 7.83
N PHE A 28 -6.90 10.77 6.54
CA PHE A 28 -6.53 9.94 5.39
C PHE A 28 -7.03 8.50 5.49
N ARG A 29 -8.36 8.33 5.42
CA ARG A 29 -9.06 7.05 5.60
C ARG A 29 -8.98 6.17 4.36
N THR A 30 -7.79 5.63 4.08
CA THR A 30 -7.54 4.70 2.96
C THR A 30 -8.45 3.48 3.07
N ASP A 31 -8.63 2.95 4.29
CA ASP A 31 -9.55 1.87 4.61
C ASP A 31 -10.95 2.03 4.01
N ARG A 32 -11.54 3.21 4.17
CA ARG A 32 -12.89 3.52 3.70
C ARG A 32 -12.96 3.62 2.19
N VAL A 33 -11.98 4.29 1.58
CA VAL A 33 -11.97 4.50 0.13
C VAL A 33 -11.69 3.18 -0.57
N LEU A 34 -10.64 2.48 -0.16
CA LEU A 34 -10.16 1.24 -0.78
C LEU A 34 -11.25 0.16 -0.82
N ALA A 35 -12.02 -0.01 0.26
CA ALA A 35 -13.12 -0.98 0.32
C ALA A 35 -14.22 -0.73 -0.74
N SER A 36 -14.43 0.52 -1.16
CA SER A 36 -15.47 0.89 -2.14
C SER A 36 -15.03 0.81 -3.61
N LEU A 37 -13.72 0.65 -3.87
CA LEU A 37 -13.18 0.71 -5.23
C LEU A 37 -13.53 -0.56 -6.03
N SER A 38 -13.91 -0.34 -7.28
CA SER A 38 -14.14 -1.41 -8.27
C SER A 38 -12.95 -1.62 -9.21
N CYS A 39 -11.86 -0.87 -9.09
CA CYS A 39 -10.67 -1.05 -9.92
C CYS A 39 -9.67 -2.03 -9.29
N PRO A 40 -8.76 -2.63 -10.08
CA PRO A 40 -7.63 -3.38 -9.54
C PRO A 40 -6.76 -2.49 -8.64
N ILE A 41 -6.25 -3.06 -7.55
CA ILE A 41 -5.39 -2.37 -6.58
C ILE A 41 -4.12 -3.19 -6.38
N LEU A 42 -2.97 -2.53 -6.39
CA LEU A 42 -1.68 -3.10 -6.00
C LEU A 42 -1.19 -2.36 -4.76
N ILE A 43 -0.82 -3.11 -3.72
CA ILE A 43 -0.11 -2.61 -2.55
C ILE A 43 1.29 -3.22 -2.56
N ILE A 44 2.31 -2.40 -2.41
CA ILE A 44 3.71 -2.83 -2.23
C ILE A 44 4.15 -2.33 -0.85
N HIS A 45 4.76 -3.19 -0.05
CA HIS A 45 5.18 -2.84 1.31
C HIS A 45 6.44 -3.61 1.73
N GLY A 46 7.38 -2.92 2.37
CA GLY A 46 8.52 -3.54 3.05
C GLY A 46 8.12 -4.31 4.31
N THR A 47 8.61 -5.54 4.47
CA THR A 47 8.41 -6.37 5.68
C THR A 47 9.16 -5.87 6.90
N ARG A 48 10.20 -5.04 6.70
CA ARG A 48 11.00 -4.41 7.75
C ARG A 48 10.73 -2.91 7.85
N ASP A 49 9.58 -2.46 7.35
CA ASP A 49 9.18 -1.06 7.44
C ASP A 49 8.96 -0.65 8.90
N THR A 50 9.84 0.23 9.39
CA THR A 50 9.79 0.76 10.76
C THR A 50 9.09 2.11 10.85
N ILE A 51 8.70 2.70 9.72
CA ILE A 51 7.98 3.98 9.65
C ILE A 51 6.48 3.73 9.54
N ILE A 52 6.08 2.85 8.62
CA ILE A 52 4.70 2.41 8.44
C ILE A 52 4.69 0.89 8.55
N PRO A 53 4.27 0.32 9.70
CA PRO A 53 4.30 -1.12 9.89
C PRO A 53 3.53 -1.87 8.79
N ILE A 54 4.06 -3.02 8.34
CA ILE A 54 3.49 -3.84 7.26
C ILE A 54 2.04 -4.27 7.52
N GLU A 55 1.65 -4.34 8.79
CA GLU A 55 0.28 -4.64 9.21
C GLU A 55 -0.74 -3.67 8.61
N GLN A 56 -0.34 -2.42 8.31
CA GLN A 56 -1.20 -1.44 7.65
C GLN A 56 -1.59 -1.89 6.23
N GLY A 57 -0.59 -2.32 5.43
CA GLY A 57 -0.78 -2.83 4.08
C GLY A 57 -1.54 -4.17 4.08
N ARG A 58 -1.15 -5.10 4.97
CA ARG A 58 -1.85 -6.38 5.14
C ARG A 58 -3.33 -6.19 5.50
N THR A 59 -3.64 -5.28 6.43
CA THR A 59 -5.03 -4.95 6.78
C THR A 59 -5.79 -4.47 5.56
N LEU A 60 -5.25 -3.51 4.81
CA LEU A 60 -5.88 -2.98 3.59
C LEU A 60 -6.10 -4.06 2.52
N ALA A 61 -5.17 -5.01 2.38
CA ALA A 61 -5.30 -6.11 1.43
C ALA A 61 -6.51 -7.03 1.72
N THR A 62 -6.97 -7.08 2.98
CA THR A 62 -8.19 -7.84 3.33
C THR A 62 -9.50 -7.10 3.03
N LEU A 63 -9.46 -5.79 2.82
CA LEU A 63 -10.66 -4.96 2.71
C LEU A 63 -11.27 -4.94 1.30
N ASN A 64 -10.52 -5.36 0.28
CA ASN A 64 -11.02 -5.42 -1.09
C ASN A 64 -10.47 -6.66 -1.82
N PRO A 65 -11.34 -7.52 -2.39
CA PRO A 65 -10.91 -8.74 -3.07
C PRO A 65 -10.13 -8.49 -4.38
N ARG A 66 -10.12 -7.25 -4.88
CA ARG A 66 -9.36 -6.85 -6.07
C ARG A 66 -7.95 -6.33 -5.73
N THR A 67 -7.53 -6.43 -4.48
CA THR A 67 -6.20 -6.04 -4.03
C THR A 67 -5.20 -7.18 -4.17
N THR A 68 -4.07 -6.87 -4.81
CA THR A 68 -2.86 -7.70 -4.78
C THR A 68 -1.87 -7.07 -3.80
N MET A 69 -1.37 -7.86 -2.84
CA MET A 69 -0.31 -7.46 -1.92
C MET A 69 1.04 -8.01 -2.39
N VAL A 70 2.06 -7.16 -2.42
CA VAL A 70 3.45 -7.54 -2.65
C VAL A 70 4.26 -7.11 -1.43
N GLU A 71 4.84 -8.09 -0.75
CA GLU A 71 5.71 -7.86 0.41
C GLU A 71 7.16 -8.02 -0.03
N LEU A 72 7.99 -7.01 0.26
CA LEU A 72 9.40 -6.99 -0.08
C LEU A 72 10.25 -7.05 1.18
N ASP A 73 11.35 -7.79 1.16
CA ASP A 73 12.28 -7.85 2.29
C ASP A 73 13.15 -6.56 2.36
N ALA A 74 12.51 -5.46 2.73
CA ALA A 74 13.01 -4.08 2.67
C ALA A 74 12.41 -3.21 3.79
N GLY A 75 13.09 -2.12 4.14
CA GLY A 75 12.52 -1.04 4.94
C GLY A 75 11.74 -0.03 4.08
N HIS A 76 11.13 0.97 4.72
CA HIS A 76 10.29 1.99 4.06
C HIS A 76 10.98 2.69 2.87
N LEU A 77 12.25 3.04 3.06
CA LEU A 77 13.06 3.81 2.10
C LEU A 77 14.03 2.93 1.31
N ASP A 78 13.90 1.60 1.42
CA ASP A 78 14.81 0.65 0.77
C ASP A 78 14.17 -0.07 -0.42
N LEU A 79 12.91 0.23 -0.75
CA LEU A 79 12.19 -0.43 -1.84
C LEU A 79 12.85 -0.17 -3.20
N ASP A 80 13.48 0.99 -3.37
CA ASP A 80 14.26 1.35 -4.55
C ASP A 80 15.60 0.58 -4.65
N ARG A 81 16.13 0.06 -3.53
CA ARG A 81 17.34 -0.78 -3.49
C ARG A 81 17.10 -2.19 -4.04
N VAL A 82 15.83 -2.59 -4.23
CA VAL A 82 15.43 -3.84 -4.87
C VAL A 82 14.63 -3.54 -6.15
N PRO A 83 15.24 -2.83 -7.13
CA PRO A 83 14.51 -2.16 -8.20
C PRO A 83 13.68 -3.12 -9.04
N GLU A 84 14.17 -4.33 -9.34
CA GLU A 84 13.37 -5.26 -10.14
C GLU A 84 12.22 -5.89 -9.35
N ALA A 85 12.42 -6.16 -8.06
CA ALA A 85 11.36 -6.68 -7.19
C ALA A 85 10.26 -5.63 -6.93
N TYR A 86 10.62 -4.34 -6.96
CA TYR A 86 9.67 -3.24 -6.86
C TYR A 86 8.97 -2.93 -8.21
N TRP A 87 9.74 -2.73 -9.29
CA TRP A 87 9.19 -2.32 -10.58
C TRP A 87 8.52 -3.45 -11.36
N GLY A 88 8.98 -4.69 -11.22
CA GLY A 88 8.40 -5.86 -11.91
C GLY A 88 6.88 -6.00 -11.68
N PRO A 89 6.42 -6.06 -10.42
CA PRO A 89 5.00 -6.12 -10.10
C PRO A 89 4.21 -4.91 -10.62
N ILE A 90 4.77 -3.70 -10.57
CA ILE A 90 4.13 -2.50 -11.10
C ILE A 90 3.93 -2.61 -12.61
N ARG A 91 4.97 -3.00 -13.36
CA ARG A 91 4.89 -3.19 -14.82
C ARG A 91 3.85 -4.25 -15.17
N GLN A 92 3.87 -5.39 -14.47
CA GLN A 92 2.90 -6.46 -14.68
C GLN A 92 1.47 -6.00 -14.39
N PHE A 93 1.27 -5.25 -13.31
CA PHE A 93 -0.03 -4.71 -12.93
C PHE A 93 -0.56 -3.71 -13.97
N LEU A 94 0.29 -2.79 -14.45
CA LEU A 94 -0.07 -1.84 -15.49
C LEU A 94 -0.36 -2.52 -16.83
N ALA A 95 0.39 -3.56 -17.19
CA ALA A 95 0.14 -4.34 -18.39
C ALA A 95 -1.20 -5.09 -18.33
N LYS A 96 -1.50 -5.74 -17.20
CA LYS A 96 -2.81 -6.39 -16.96
C LYS A 96 -3.97 -5.39 -17.00
N ALA A 97 -3.73 -4.14 -16.59
CA ALA A 97 -4.71 -3.07 -16.66
C ALA A 97 -4.81 -2.42 -18.06
N GLY A 98 -4.01 -2.84 -19.05
CA GLY A 98 -4.01 -2.29 -20.40
C GLY A 98 -3.42 -0.89 -20.52
N VAL A 99 -2.67 -0.42 -19.51
CA VAL A 99 -2.05 0.92 -19.47
C VAL A 99 -0.75 0.96 -20.27
N VAL A 100 0.00 -0.15 -20.26
CA VAL A 100 1.21 -0.32 -21.05
C VAL A 100 1.10 -1.61 -21.86
N SER A 101 1.63 -1.60 -23.10
CA SER A 101 1.81 -2.83 -23.85
C SER A 101 2.80 -3.73 -23.09
N GLY A 102 2.46 -5.01 -22.88
CA GLY A 102 3.35 -5.94 -22.20
C GLY A 102 4.73 -5.92 -22.88
N ALA A 103 5.77 -5.60 -22.12
CA ALA A 103 7.12 -5.81 -22.59
C ALA A 103 7.29 -7.33 -22.77
N ASN A 104 7.48 -7.76 -24.02
CA ASN A 104 8.00 -9.08 -24.33
C ASN A 104 9.38 -9.27 -23.69
#